data_AF-A0A966J340-F1
#
_entry.id   AF-A0A966J340-F1
#
_cell.length_a   1.000
_cell.length_b   1.000
_cell.length_c   1.000
_cell.angle_alpha   90.00
_cell.angle_beta   90.00
_cell.angle_gamma   90.00
#
_symmetry.space_group_name_H-M   'P 1'
#
loop_
_entity.id
_entity.type
_entity.pdbx_description
1 polymer ?
#
loop_
_entity_poly.entity_id
_entity_poly.type
_entity_poly.pdbx_seq_one_letter_code
_entity_poly.pdbx_strand_id
1 'polypeptide(L)'
;MAADRYRLPCLTGRLLHIWRRNALVWRKLAIPSMLGNLADPMLYMLGLGYGLGALLPEVRGTSYVAFLAAGTVCSSTMNTASFEAMYSAFSRMHVQKTWDAILNAPVTLDDVVLGEAVWAASKALMSGTAV
;
A
#
# COMPACT_ATOMS: atom_id res chain seq x y z
N MET A 1 -20.78 -9.57 31.05
CA MET A 1 -21.17 -9.09 29.70
C MET A 1 -20.17 -8.03 29.21
N ALA A 2 -18.88 -8.40 29.05
CA ALA A 2 -17.82 -7.45 28.65
C ALA A 2 -16.67 -8.08 27.83
N ALA A 3 -16.61 -9.41 27.70
CA ALA A 3 -15.50 -10.11 27.04
C ALA A 3 -15.57 -10.10 25.50
N ASP A 4 -16.72 -9.73 24.91
CA ASP A 4 -16.97 -9.87 23.47
C ASP A 4 -16.53 -8.65 22.64
N ARG A 5 -16.06 -7.58 23.29
CA ARG A 5 -15.70 -6.31 22.63
C ARG A 5 -14.28 -6.30 22.03
N TYR A 6 -13.45 -7.28 22.41
CA TYR A 6 -12.05 -7.44 21.95
C TYR A 6 -11.84 -8.80 21.27
N ARG A 7 -12.84 -9.30 20.54
CA ARG A 7 -12.61 -10.47 19.71
C ARG A 7 -11.64 -10.09 18.60
N LEU A 8 -10.55 -10.87 18.48
CA LEU A 8 -9.69 -10.78 17.32
C LEU A 8 -10.51 -11.14 16.06
N PRO A 9 -10.33 -10.41 14.95
CA PRO A 9 -11.08 -10.67 13.75
C PRO A 9 -10.77 -12.09 13.26
N CYS A 10 -11.80 -12.86 12.93
CA CYS A 10 -11.62 -14.24 12.51
C CYS A 10 -11.10 -14.27 11.06
N LEU A 11 -9.84 -14.67 10.90
CA LEU A 11 -9.23 -14.84 9.58
C LEU A 11 -9.89 -16.01 8.84
N THR A 12 -10.87 -15.71 8.00
CA THR A 12 -11.54 -16.70 7.16
C THR A 12 -10.98 -16.64 5.73
N GLY A 13 -10.88 -17.77 5.02
CA GLY A 13 -10.48 -17.82 3.61
C GLY A 13 -11.38 -17.00 2.65
N ARG A 14 -12.47 -16.41 3.16
CA ARG A 14 -13.33 -15.44 2.46
C ARG A 14 -12.57 -14.15 2.13
N LEU A 15 -11.59 -13.75 2.96
CA LEU A 15 -10.73 -12.58 2.70
C LEU A 15 -9.97 -12.68 1.37
N LEU A 16 -9.58 -13.90 0.96
CA LEU A 16 -8.83 -14.14 -0.28
C LEU A 16 -9.65 -13.81 -1.53
N HIS A 17 -10.98 -13.99 -1.46
CA HIS A 17 -11.88 -13.68 -2.57
C HIS A 17 -12.00 -12.17 -2.77
N ILE A 18 -12.04 -11.42 -1.67
CA ILE A 18 -12.08 -9.95 -1.66
C ILE A 18 -10.75 -9.39 -2.17
N TRP A 19 -9.64 -9.91 -1.64
CA TRP A 19 -8.29 -9.58 -2.12
C TRP A 19 -8.14 -9.84 -3.62
N ARG A 20 -8.56 -11.02 -4.11
CA ARG A 20 -8.46 -11.39 -5.53
C ARG A 20 -9.28 -10.46 -6.42
N ARG A 21 -10.47 -10.02 -5.98
CA ARG A 21 -11.27 -9.03 -6.71
C ARG A 21 -10.48 -7.73 -6.86
N ASN A 22 -9.94 -7.21 -5.77
CA ASN A 22 -9.18 -5.97 -5.77
C ASN A 22 -7.92 -6.09 -6.64
N ALA A 23 -7.24 -7.24 -6.60
CA ALA A 23 -6.11 -7.55 -7.46
C ALA A 23 -6.45 -7.54 -8.95
N LEU A 24 -7.58 -8.15 -9.35
CA LEU A 24 -8.00 -8.21 -10.75
C LEU A 24 -8.39 -6.83 -11.31
N VAL A 25 -9.06 -6.00 -10.49
CA VAL A 25 -9.41 -4.62 -10.89
C VAL A 25 -8.15 -3.78 -11.01
N TRP A 26 -7.26 -3.85 -10.02
CA TRP A 26 -6.02 -3.09 -10.03
C TRP A 26 -5.09 -3.52 -11.16
N ARG A 27 -5.07 -4.79 -11.57
CA ARG A 27 -4.25 -5.25 -12.71
C ARG A 27 -4.49 -4.44 -13.99
N LYS A 28 -5.71 -3.90 -14.17
CA LYS A 28 -6.03 -3.04 -15.32
C LYS A 28 -5.42 -1.64 -15.23
N LEU A 29 -5.15 -1.17 -14.01
CA LEU A 29 -4.59 0.15 -13.68
C LEU A 29 -3.14 0.06 -13.19
N ALA A 30 -2.56 -1.15 -13.16
CA ALA A 30 -1.26 -1.44 -12.56
C ALA A 30 -0.14 -0.65 -13.20
N ILE A 31 -0.09 -0.63 -14.54
CA ILE A 31 0.95 0.04 -15.32
C ILE A 31 0.99 1.55 -15.02
N PRO A 32 -0.10 2.32 -15.20
CA PRO A 32 -0.08 3.76 -14.92
C PRO A 32 0.12 4.07 -13.43
N SER A 33 -0.40 3.23 -12.53
CA SER A 33 -0.27 3.44 -11.09
C SER A 33 1.17 3.19 -10.59
N MET A 34 1.86 2.19 -11.12
CA MET A 34 3.27 1.92 -10.77
C MET A 34 4.21 2.98 -11.36
N LEU A 35 4.00 3.38 -12.61
CA LEU A 35 4.80 4.45 -13.24
C LEU A 35 4.65 5.78 -12.49
N GLY A 36 3.44 6.14 -12.06
CA GLY A 36 3.20 7.35 -11.28
C GLY A 36 3.90 7.35 -9.91
N ASN A 37 3.89 6.22 -9.19
CA ASN A 37 4.54 6.12 -7.88
C ASN A 37 6.07 6.01 -7.95
N LEU A 38 6.63 5.63 -9.10
CA LEU A 38 8.08 5.49 -9.29
C LEU A 38 8.75 6.80 -9.75
N ALA A 39 8.01 7.65 -10.47
CA ALA A 39 8.52 8.91 -10.99
C ALA A 39 9.04 9.84 -9.89
N ASP A 40 8.28 10.05 -8.81
CA ASP A 40 8.67 10.91 -7.68
C ASP A 40 9.96 10.43 -6.97
N PRO A 41 10.09 9.17 -6.50
CA PRO A 41 11.32 8.64 -5.91
C PRO A 41 12.53 8.76 -6.83
N MET A 42 12.37 8.47 -8.12
CA MET A 42 13.47 8.59 -9.09
C MET A 42 13.91 10.04 -9.26
N LEU A 43 12.97 10.99 -9.28
CA LEU A 43 13.28 12.42 -9.37
C LEU A 43 14.03 12.91 -8.13
N TYR A 44 13.62 12.46 -6.94
CA TYR A 44 14.32 12.74 -5.69
C TYR A 44 15.72 12.12 -5.68
N MET A 45 15.88 10.88 -6.13
CA MET A 45 17.18 10.24 -6.19
C MET A 45 18.10 10.90 -7.22
N LEU A 46 17.56 11.37 -8.35
CA LEU A 46 18.32 12.12 -9.35
C LEU A 46 18.73 13.49 -8.81
N GLY A 47 17.79 14.27 -8.26
CA GLY A 47 18.04 15.63 -7.79
C GLY A 47 18.93 15.68 -6.55
N LEU A 48 18.57 14.91 -5.50
CA LEU A 48 19.31 14.88 -4.25
C LEU A 48 20.54 13.98 -4.32
N GLY A 49 20.49 12.87 -5.05
CA GLY A 49 21.63 11.96 -5.18
C GLY A 49 22.76 12.54 -6.02
N TYR A 50 22.45 13.21 -7.14
CA TYR A 50 23.48 13.86 -7.96
C TYR A 50 24.03 15.14 -7.31
N GLY A 51 23.14 16.00 -6.77
CA GLY A 51 23.55 17.27 -6.17
C GLY A 51 24.23 17.09 -4.81
N LEU A 52 23.55 16.43 -3.87
CA LEU A 52 24.03 16.30 -2.49
C LEU A 52 25.05 15.17 -2.32
N GLY A 53 24.99 14.12 -3.15
CA GLY A 53 25.95 12.99 -3.06
C GLY A 53 27.39 13.37 -3.38
N ALA A 54 27.62 14.43 -4.16
CA ALA A 54 28.94 14.99 -4.40
C ALA A 54 29.48 15.83 -3.22
N LEU A 55 28.58 16.40 -2.41
CA LEU A 55 28.91 17.26 -1.27
C LEU A 55 28.98 16.50 0.06
N LEU A 56 28.26 15.38 0.16
CA LEU A 56 28.15 14.52 1.34
C LEU A 56 28.30 13.06 0.91
N PRO A 57 29.55 12.53 0.85
CA PRO A 57 29.79 11.16 0.43
C PRO A 57 29.32 10.13 1.48
N GLU A 58 29.41 10.46 2.78
CA GLU A 58 29.04 9.56 3.88
C GLU A 58 28.17 10.22 4.93
N VAL A 59 27.24 9.42 5.47
CA VAL A 59 26.43 9.75 6.63
C VAL A 59 26.63 8.63 7.66
N ARG A 60 27.23 8.96 8.80
CA ARG A 60 27.47 8.00 9.91
C ARG A 60 28.17 6.71 9.45
N GLY A 61 29.14 6.81 8.53
CA GLY A 61 29.89 5.68 7.99
C GLY A 61 29.14 4.82 6.96
N THR A 62 27.99 5.29 6.45
CA THR A 62 27.26 4.66 5.33
C THR A 62 27.22 5.62 4.14
N SER A 63 27.30 5.09 2.91
CA SER A 63 27.16 5.90 1.70
C SER A 63 25.84 6.68 1.72
N TYR A 64 25.91 7.99 1.45
CA TYR A 64 24.71 8.84 1.36
C TYR A 64 23.70 8.32 0.33
N VAL A 65 24.18 7.76 -0.78
CA VAL A 65 23.32 7.18 -1.83
C VAL A 65 22.55 5.97 -1.30
N ALA A 66 23.20 5.09 -0.53
CA ALA A 66 22.54 3.94 0.08
C ALA A 66 21.52 4.37 1.16
N PHE A 67 21.84 5.39 1.95
CA PHE A 67 20.92 5.98 2.93
C PHE A 67 19.70 6.60 2.25
N LEU A 68 19.91 7.36 1.17
CA LEU A 68 18.85 7.99 0.40
C LEU A 68 17.95 6.94 -0.27
N ALA A 69 18.54 5.93 -0.90
CA ALA A 69 17.80 4.83 -1.54
C ALA A 69 16.92 4.06 -0.54
N ALA A 70 17.44 3.71 0.64
CA ALA A 70 16.65 3.05 1.68
C ALA A 70 15.49 3.95 2.17
N GLY A 71 15.74 5.25 2.32
CA GLY A 71 14.74 6.23 2.70
C GLY A 71 13.63 6.39 1.66
N THR A 72 13.97 6.44 0.36
CA THR A 72 13.00 6.58 -0.73
C THR A 72 12.12 5.33 -0.88
N VAL A 73 12.69 4.12 -0.72
CA VAL A 73 11.92 2.86 -0.68
C VAL A 73 10.92 2.88 0.47
N CYS A 74 11.35 3.24 1.68
CA CYS A 74 10.47 3.33 2.85
C CYS A 74 9.36 4.37 2.67
N SER A 75 9.69 5.56 2.17
CA SER A 75 8.71 6.62 1.91
C SER A 75 7.69 6.21 0.86
N SER A 76 8.12 5.60 -0.26
CA SER A 76 7.25 5.17 -1.34
C SER A 76 6.29 4.04 -0.91
N THR A 77 6.79 3.05 -0.16
CA THR A 77 5.95 1.97 0.40
C THR A 77 4.86 2.51 1.33
N MET A 78 5.23 3.40 2.25
CA MET A 78 4.31 4.03 3.20
C MET A 78 3.27 4.90 2.48
N ASN A 79 3.69 5.64 1.47
CA ASN A 79 2.81 6.48 0.67
C ASN A 79 1.77 5.62 -0.08
N THR A 80 2.21 4.57 -0.77
CA THR A 80 1.33 3.64 -1.48
C THR A 80 0.32 2.97 -0.54
N ALA A 81 0.76 2.52 0.64
CA ALA A 81 -0.12 1.94 1.65
C ALA A 81 -1.19 2.94 2.11
N SER A 82 -0.79 4.18 2.41
CA SER A 82 -1.67 5.24 2.90
C SER A 82 -2.69 5.65 1.86
N PHE A 83 -2.27 5.84 0.60
CA PHE A 83 -3.18 6.19 -0.48
C PHE A 83 -4.22 5.09 -0.73
N GLU A 84 -3.81 3.83 -0.67
CA GLU A 84 -4.74 2.72 -0.86
C GLU A 84 -5.73 2.59 0.30
N ALA A 85 -5.25 2.62 1.54
CA ALA A 85 -6.07 2.48 2.72
C ALA A 85 -7.05 3.66 2.90
N MET A 86 -6.66 4.86 2.48
CA MET A 86 -7.48 6.06 2.65
C MET A 86 -8.39 6.32 1.45
N TYR A 87 -7.85 6.51 0.26
CA TYR A 87 -8.65 6.95 -0.88
C TYR A 87 -9.35 5.80 -1.59
N SER A 88 -8.61 4.73 -1.87
CA SER A 88 -9.10 3.61 -2.66
C SER A 88 -10.14 2.79 -1.90
N ALA A 89 -9.87 2.50 -0.62
CA ALA A 89 -10.83 1.84 0.27
C ALA A 89 -12.08 2.71 0.52
N PHE A 90 -11.91 4.01 0.78
CA PHE A 90 -13.05 4.92 0.96
C PHE A 90 -13.91 5.02 -0.31
N SER A 91 -13.29 5.11 -1.49
CA SER A 91 -14.03 5.13 -2.76
C SER A 91 -14.88 3.85 -2.93
N ARG A 92 -14.33 2.68 -2.59
CA ARG A 92 -15.07 1.40 -2.61
C ARG A 92 -16.20 1.35 -1.58
N MET A 93 -16.00 1.94 -0.41
CA MET A 93 -17.01 1.99 0.66
C MET A 93 -18.14 2.95 0.32
N HIS A 94 -17.82 4.22 0.06
CA HIS A 94 -18.82 5.30 0.04
C HIS A 94 -19.38 5.57 -1.37
N VAL A 95 -18.51 5.65 -2.38
CA VAL A 95 -18.90 6.03 -3.74
C VAL A 95 -19.44 4.83 -4.51
N GLN A 96 -18.66 3.74 -4.54
CA GLN A 96 -19.02 2.54 -5.30
C GLN A 96 -19.97 1.61 -4.54
N LYS A 97 -20.18 1.83 -3.23
CA LYS A 97 -20.96 0.97 -2.33
C LYS A 97 -20.65 -0.51 -2.48
N THR A 98 -19.39 -0.81 -2.79
CA THR A 98 -18.91 -2.17 -3.01
C THR A 98 -18.93 -2.97 -1.72
N TRP A 99 -18.71 -2.31 -0.58
CA TRP A 99 -18.77 -2.93 0.73
C TRP A 99 -20.19 -3.40 1.04
N ASP A 100 -21.19 -2.54 0.82
CA ASP A 100 -22.61 -2.89 0.96
C ASP A 100 -22.99 -4.06 0.05
N ALA A 101 -22.53 -4.06 -1.21
CA ALA A 101 -22.77 -5.17 -2.13
C ALA A 101 -22.15 -6.49 -1.66
N ILE A 102 -20.95 -6.48 -1.08
CA ILE A 102 -20.28 -7.68 -0.55
C ILE A 102 -21.00 -8.19 0.70
N LEU A 103 -21.47 -7.30 1.58
CA LEU A 103 -22.18 -7.66 2.82
C LEU A 103 -23.56 -8.32 2.58
N ASN A 104 -24.08 -8.31 1.34
CA ASN A 104 -25.26 -9.10 0.98
C ASN A 104 -24.96 -10.61 0.85
N ALA A 105 -23.69 -10.99 0.68
CA ALA A 105 -23.25 -12.37 0.80
C ALA A 105 -23.02 -12.72 2.28
N PRO A 106 -22.95 -14.00 2.69
CA PRO A 106 -22.75 -14.39 4.09
C PRO A 106 -21.31 -14.11 4.60
N VAL A 107 -20.77 -12.91 4.39
CA VAL A 107 -19.43 -12.47 4.79
C VAL A 107 -19.56 -11.43 5.90
N THR A 108 -18.59 -11.43 6.82
CA THR A 108 -18.57 -10.46 7.93
C THR A 108 -17.85 -9.17 7.54
N LEU A 109 -18.13 -8.08 8.26
CA LEU A 109 -17.40 -6.81 8.05
C LEU A 109 -15.90 -6.97 8.32
N ASP A 110 -15.53 -7.78 9.32
CA ASP A 110 -14.14 -8.08 9.65
C ASP A 110 -13.40 -8.71 8.46
N ASP A 111 -14.04 -9.63 7.74
CA ASP A 111 -13.46 -10.24 6.52
C ASP A 111 -13.20 -9.19 5.42
N VAL A 112 -14.07 -8.19 5.29
CA VAL A 112 -13.94 -7.11 4.29
C VAL A 112 -12.77 -6.19 4.66
N VAL A 113 -12.72 -5.73 5.92
CA VAL A 113 -11.66 -4.84 6.41
C VAL A 113 -10.30 -5.53 6.31
N LEU A 114 -10.22 -6.80 6.72
CA LEU A 114 -8.99 -7.60 6.59
C LEU A 114 -8.59 -7.81 5.13
N GLY A 115 -9.55 -8.09 4.23
CA GLY A 115 -9.27 -8.25 2.81
C GLY A 115 -8.70 -6.97 2.16
N GLU A 116 -9.24 -5.81 2.54
CA GLU A 116 -8.74 -4.49 2.10
C GLU A 116 -7.35 -4.18 2.70
N ALA A 117 -7.12 -4.50 3.97
CA ALA A 117 -5.83 -4.31 4.64
C ALA A 117 -4.72 -5.18 4.02
N VAL A 118 -5.00 -6.46 3.78
CA VAL A 118 -4.07 -7.39 3.11
C VAL A 118 -3.78 -6.91 1.68
N TRP A 119 -4.78 -6.34 1.00
CA TRP A 119 -4.61 -5.78 -0.34
C TRP A 119 -3.73 -4.52 -0.34
N ALA A 120 -3.93 -3.60 0.61
CA ALA A 120 -3.07 -2.44 0.79
C ALA A 120 -1.62 -2.84 1.08
N ALA A 121 -1.41 -3.82 1.97
CA ALA A 121 -0.10 -4.37 2.27
C ALA A 121 0.57 -5.00 1.03
N SER A 122 -0.20 -5.76 0.23
CA SER A 122 0.31 -6.37 -1.00
C SER A 122 0.79 -5.33 -2.01
N LYS A 123 0.05 -4.22 -2.15
CA LYS A 123 0.46 -3.13 -3.05
C LYS A 123 1.64 -2.34 -2.53
N ALA A 124 1.69 -2.09 -1.22
CA ALA A 124 2.84 -1.46 -0.59
C ALA A 124 4.12 -2.28 -0.83
N LEU A 125 4.07 -3.60 -0.63
CA LEU A 125 5.18 -4.51 -0.91
C LEU A 125 5.64 -4.41 -2.37
N MET A 126 4.70 -4.45 -3.31
CA MET A 126 5.02 -4.39 -4.74
C MET A 126 5.61 -3.04 -5.15
N SER A 127 5.14 -1.93 -4.55
CA SER A 127 5.73 -0.61 -4.74
C SER A 127 7.14 -0.55 -4.18
N GLY A 128 7.37 -1.13 -3.00
CA GLY A 128 8.69 -1.17 -2.37
C GLY A 128 9.72 -2.00 -3.12
N THR A 129 9.30 -3.10 -3.76
CA THR A 129 10.18 -3.90 -4.61
C THR A 129 10.47 -3.26 -5.97
N ALA A 130 9.65 -2.28 -6.39
CA ALA A 130 9.80 -1.62 -7.67
C ALA A 130 10.74 -0.41 -7.62
N VAL A 131 10.95 0.17 -6.44
CA VAL A 131 11.91 1.25 -6.16
C VAL A 131 13.27 0.64 -5.86
#